data_AF-A0AA90XXZ6-F1
#
_entry.id   AF-A0AA90XXZ6-F1
#
_cell.length_a   1.000
_cell.length_b   1.000
_cell.length_c   1.000
_cell.angle_alpha   90.00
_cell.angle_beta   90.00
_cell.angle_gamma   90.00
#
_symmetry.space_group_name_H-M   'P 1'
#
loop_
_entity.id
_entity.type
_entity.pdbx_description
1 polymer ?
#
loop_
_entity_poly.entity_id
_entity_poly.type
_entity_poly.pdbx_seq_one_letter_code
_entity_poly.pdbx_strand_id
1 'polypeptide(L)' 'MLKLNSAATSRHVNTLTIDVDKDFDGRLMLYIDQGVLKKYEPVRSDMHVCTLVGFMELCAAAGYEISALNQYSCTIPTN' A
#
# COMPACT_ATOMS: atom_id res chain seq x y z
N MET A 1 27.02 12.60 41.62
CA MET A 1 26.70 13.02 40.23
C MET A 1 26.21 11.79 39.47
N LEU A 2 24.93 11.78 39.06
CA LEU A 2 24.34 10.71 38.24
C LEU A 2 24.63 11.04 36.77
N LYS A 3 25.34 10.15 36.07
CA LYS A 3 25.53 10.23 34.62
C LYS A 3 24.22 9.83 33.95
N LEU A 4 23.59 10.78 33.25
CA LEU A 4 22.48 10.50 32.34
C LEU A 4 23.05 9.72 31.15
N ASN A 5 22.76 8.42 31.09
CA ASN A 5 22.94 7.65 29.86
C ASN A 5 21.91 8.17 28.86
N SER A 6 22.34 9.09 28.00
CA SER A 6 21.64 9.40 26.76
C SER A 6 21.63 8.12 25.94
N ALA A 7 20.54 7.37 26.02
CA ALA A 7 20.23 6.33 25.06
C ALA A 7 20.03 7.06 23.72
N ALA A 8 21.12 7.25 22.98
CA ALA A 8 21.08 7.65 21.60
C ALA A 8 20.31 6.55 20.86
N THR A 9 19.03 6.78 20.63
CA THR A 9 18.20 5.96 19.78
C THR A 9 18.80 6.08 18.38
N SER A 10 19.72 5.17 18.04
CA SER A 10 20.22 4.98 16.68
C SER A 10 18.99 4.70 15.82
N ARG A 11 18.49 5.72 15.13
CA ARG A 11 17.43 5.58 14.15
C ARG A 11 18.05 4.77 13.00
N HIS A 12 17.83 3.46 12.99
CA HIS A 12 18.22 2.63 11.87
C HIS A 12 17.48 3.12 10.62
N VAL A 13 18.17 3.89 9.79
CA VAL A 13 17.68 4.33 8.50
C VAL A 13 17.87 3.17 7.54
N ASN A 14 16.81 2.38 7.33
CA ASN A 14 16.79 1.42 6.24
C ASN A 14 16.75 2.22 4.92
N THR A 15 17.87 2.20 4.20
CA THR A 15 17.95 2.83 2.88
C THR A 15 17.41 1.84 1.85
N LEU A 16 16.49 2.31 1.00
CA LEU A 16 15.91 1.54 -0.08
C LEU A 16 16.27 2.18 -1.42
N THR A 17 16.84 1.40 -2.33
CA THR A 17 17.15 1.83 -3.70
C THR A 17 16.08 1.30 -4.64
N ILE A 18 15.54 2.17 -5.49
CA ILE A 18 14.57 1.85 -6.53
C ILE A 18 15.16 2.36 -7.84
N ASP A 19 15.31 1.48 -8.82
CA ASP A 19 15.76 1.86 -10.15
C ASP A 19 14.55 2.31 -10.97
N VAL A 20 14.58 3.56 -11.44
CA VAL A 20 13.52 4.15 -12.26
C VAL A 20 14.16 4.70 -13.53
N ASP A 21 13.43 4.61 -14.65
CA ASP A 21 13.88 5.22 -15.89
C ASP A 21 14.04 6.73 -15.70
N LYS A 22 15.05 7.33 -16.35
CA LYS A 22 15.36 8.75 -16.23
C LYS A 22 14.21 9.63 -16.72
N ASP A 23 13.42 9.12 -17.66
CA ASP A 23 12.28 9.82 -18.24
C ASP A 23 10.94 9.43 -17.59
N PHE A 24 10.96 8.65 -16.50
CA PHE A 24 9.75 8.26 -15.80
C PHE A 24 9.10 9.45 -15.09
N ASP A 25 7.83 9.71 -15.42
CA ASP A 25 6.95 10.62 -14.69
C ASP A 25 5.66 9.87 -14.29
N GLY A 26 5.32 9.90 -13.00
CA GLY A 26 4.15 9.19 -12.48
C GLY A 26 4.29 8.73 -11.04
N ARG A 27 3.50 7.70 -10.69
CA ARG A 27 3.44 7.12 -9.33
C ARG A 27 3.96 5.69 -9.35
N LEU A 28 4.69 5.31 -8.30
CA LEU A 28 5.13 3.93 -8.06
C LEU A 28 4.39 3.34 -6.87
N MET A 29 3.98 2.08 -6.98
CA MET A 29 3.49 1.30 -5.86
C MET A 29 4.60 0.40 -5.35
N LEU A 30 4.84 0.44 -4.04
CA LEU A 30 5.89 -0.33 -3.37
C LEU A 30 5.25 -1.41 -2.49
N TYR A 31 5.73 -2.65 -2.61
CA TYR A 31 5.41 -3.72 -1.68
C TYR A 31 6.62 -4.00 -0.78
N ILE A 32 6.52 -3.61 0.48
CA ILE A 32 7.53 -3.82 1.51
C ILE A 32 6.96 -4.78 2.54
N ASP A 33 7.70 -5.84 2.83
CA ASP A 33 7.34 -6.83 3.84
C ASP A 33 8.51 -7.00 4.81
N GLN A 34 8.22 -6.83 6.10
CA GLN A 34 9.23 -6.87 7.18
C GLN A 34 10.45 -5.98 6.92
N GLY A 35 10.24 -4.81 6.31
CA GLY A 35 11.31 -3.86 5.99
C GLY A 35 12.13 -4.19 4.74
N VAL A 36 11.78 -5.25 4.01
CA VAL A 36 12.41 -5.65 2.75
C VAL A 36 11.48 -5.30 1.58
N LEU A 37 11.99 -4.56 0.59
CA LEU A 37 11.27 -4.35 -0.66
C LEU A 37 11.18 -5.67 -1.42
N LYS A 38 9.95 -6.13 -1.64
CA LYS A 38 9.65 -7.36 -2.38
C LYS A 38 9.36 -7.07 -3.85
N LYS A 39 8.67 -5.95 -4.13
CA LYS A 39 8.29 -5.55 -5.49
C LYS A 39 8.04 -4.04 -5.56
N TYR A 40 8.28 -3.44 -6.71
CA TYR A 40 7.72 -2.16 -7.08
C TYR A 40 7.20 -2.21 -8.51
N GLU A 41 6.16 -1.41 -8.81
CA GLU A 41 5.65 -1.27 -10.16
C GLU A 41 5.01 0.12 -10.40
N PRO A 42 5.04 0.64 -11.64
CA PRO A 42 4.30 1.84 -12.01
C PRO A 42 2.80 1.68 -11.77
N VAL A 43 2.20 2.70 -11.16
CA VAL A 43 0.74 2.79 -11.05
C VAL A 43 0.19 3.23 -12.40
N ARG A 44 -0.60 2.36 -13.03
CA ARG A 44 -1.29 2.68 -14.28
C ARG A 44 -2.27 3.83 -14.07
N SER A 45 -2.53 4.60 -15.13
CA SER A 45 -3.47 5.73 -15.09
C SER A 45 -4.90 5.33 -14.72
N ASP A 46 -5.29 4.09 -15.01
CA ASP A 46 -6.60 3.52 -14.69
C ASP A 46 -6.65 2.80 -13.33
N MET A 47 -5.52 2.66 -12.63
CA MET A 47 -5.45 1.96 -11.35
C MET A 47 -5.89 2.87 -10.20
N HIS A 48 -6.91 2.41 -9.45
CA HIS A 48 -7.32 3.03 -8.19
C HIS A 48 -6.71 2.25 -7.03
N VAL A 49 -5.79 2.90 -6.31
CA VAL A 49 -5.17 2.33 -5.10
C VAL A 49 -5.88 2.91 -3.89
N CYS A 50 -6.52 2.07 -3.09
CA CYS A 50 -7.17 2.47 -1.85
C CYS A 50 -7.04 1.36 -0.81
N THR A 51 -7.24 1.72 0.46
CA THR A 51 -7.41 0.71 1.52
C THR A 51 -8.73 -0.04 1.30
N LEU A 52 -8.89 -1.21 1.94
CA LEU A 52 -10.17 -1.91 1.90
C LEU A 52 -11.33 -1.02 2.36
N VAL A 53 -11.10 -0.19 3.39
CA VAL A 53 -12.10 0.78 3.87
C VAL A 53 -12.43 1.81 2.78
N GLY A 54 -11.42 2.40 2.13
CA GLY A 54 -11.66 3.35 1.04
C GLY A 54 -12.36 2.72 -0.16
N PHE A 55 -12.08 1.44 -0.46
CA PHE A 55 -12.82 0.68 -1.46
C PHE A 55 -14.30 0.52 -1.07
N MET A 56 -14.57 0.18 0.19
CA MET A 56 -15.93 0.04 0.70
C MET A 56 -16.72 1.36 0.61
N GLU A 57 -16.08 2.49 0.94
CA GLU A 57 -16.68 3.83 0.80
C GLU A 57 -17.04 4.16 -0.65
N LEU A 58 -16.15 3.84 -1.61
CA LEU A 58 -16.42 4.04 -3.03
C LEU A 58 -17.60 3.19 -3.53
N CYS A 59 -17.66 1.92 -3.10
CA CYS A 59 -18.78 1.03 -3.41
C CYS A 59 -20.10 1.60 -2.88
N ALA A 60 -20.13 2.07 -1.62
CA ALA A 60 -21.31 2.68 -1.03
C ALA A 60 -21.73 3.96 -1.78
N ALA A 61 -20.78 4.83 -2.15
CA ALA A 61 -21.05 6.04 -2.92
C ALA A 61 -21.62 5.75 -4.33
N ALA A 62 -21.26 4.62 -4.92
CA ALA A 62 -21.81 4.14 -6.18
C ALA A 62 -23.14 3.37 -6.03
N GLY A 63 -23.67 3.25 -4.81
CA GLY A 63 -24.95 2.59 -4.52
C GLY A 63 -24.87 1.07 -4.35
N TYR A 64 -23.67 0.50 -4.19
CA TYR A 64 -23.50 -0.90 -3.84
C TYR A 64 -23.67 -1.13 -2.34
N GLU A 65 -24.50 -2.10 -1.97
CA GLU A 65 -24.60 -2.57 -0.58
C GLU A 65 -23.59 -3.69 -0.32
N ILE A 66 -22.74 -3.49 0.68
CA ILE A 66 -21.74 -4.47 1.09
C ILE A 66 -22.36 -5.38 2.15
N SER A 67 -22.82 -6.55 1.74
CA SER A 67 -23.33 -7.56 2.66
C SER A 67 -22.19 -8.10 3.55
N ALA A 68 -22.43 -8.17 4.85
CA ALA A 68 -21.44 -8.37 5.91
C ALA A 68 -20.45 -9.54 5.72
N LEU A 69 -19.27 -9.36 6.35
CA LEU A 69 -18.14 -10.28 6.45
C LEU A 69 -18.59 -11.70 6.84
N ASN A 70 -18.62 -12.61 5.87
CA ASN A 70 -18.32 -14.06 5.99
C ASN A 70 -18.64 -14.88 4.73
N GLN A 71 -19.04 -14.25 3.62
CA GLN A 71 -19.20 -14.94 2.33
C GLN A 71 -18.68 -14.06 1.18
N TYR A 72 -17.36 -13.95 1.07
CA TYR A 72 -16.76 -13.44 -0.15
C TYR A 72 -16.66 -14.59 -1.16
N SER A 73 -17.70 -14.79 -1.97
CA SER A 73 -17.56 -15.46 -3.27
C SER A 73 -17.89 -14.45 -4.36
N CYS A 74 -16.86 -13.95 -5.03
CA CYS A 74 -17.04 -13.23 -6.29
C CYS A 74 -17.20 -14.26 -7.40
N THR A 75 -18.44 -14.58 -7.76
CA THR A 75 -18.73 -15.33 -8.99
C THR A 75 -18.87 -14.36 -10.13
N ILE A 76 -17.91 -14.41 -11.06
CA ILE A 76 -17.98 -13.71 -12.35
C ILE A 76 -19.04 -14.43 -13.19
N PRO A 77 -20.07 -13.74 -13.71
CA PRO A 77 -21.05 -14.37 -14.58
C PRO A 77 -20.36 -14.81 -15.88
N THR A 78 -20.36 -16.09 -16.18
CA THR A 78 -20.08 -16.57 -17.54
C THR A 78 -21.39 -16.59 -18.31
N ASN A 79 -21.43 -15.84 -19.41
CA ASN A 79 -22.49 -15.96 -20.43
C ASN A 79 -22.53 -17.38 -20.99
#